data_AF-A0A7H8QE23-F1
#
_entry.id   AF-A0A7H8QE23-F1
#
_cell.length_a   1.000
_cell.length_b   1.000
_cell.length_c   1.000
_cell.angle_alpha   90.00
_cell.angle_beta   90.00
_cell.angle_gamma   90.00
#
_symmetry.space_group_name_H-M   'P 1'
#
loop_
_entity.id
_entity.type
_entity.pdbx_description
1 polymer ?
#
loop_
_entity_poly.entity_id
_entity_poly.type
_entity_poly.pdbx_seq_one_letter_code
_entity_poly.pdbx_strand_id
1 'polypeptide(L)' 'MKILVIIFATIVLAFSAYGLLTGNTAGILPFMLLGLVIMFVAAGISEFGKRKVDGLINFVLAASILIAAIYAFQ' A
#
# COMPACT_ATOMS: atom_id res chain seq x y z
N MET A 1 -3.10 -3.59 -14.61
CA MET A 1 -2.59 -2.52 -13.74
C MET A 1 -3.69 -1.72 -13.07
N LYS A 2 -4.62 -1.05 -13.78
CA LYS A 2 -5.77 -0.36 -13.14
C LYS A 2 -6.59 -1.25 -12.20
N ILE A 3 -6.88 -2.48 -12.62
CA ILE A 3 -7.60 -3.47 -11.81
C ILE A 3 -6.86 -3.87 -10.53
N LEU A 4 -5.53 -4.03 -10.56
CA LEU A 4 -4.75 -4.35 -9.36
C LEU A 4 -4.80 -3.20 -8.35
N VAL A 5 -4.63 -1.96 -8.81
CA VAL A 5 -4.74 -0.76 -7.97
C VAL A 5 -6.11 -0.66 -7.33
N ILE A 6 -7.19 -0.92 -8.09
CA ILE A 6 -8.56 -0.90 -7.58
C ILE A 6 -8.78 -2.00 -6.53
N ILE A 7 -8.29 -3.21 -6.77
CA ILE A 7 -8.41 -4.33 -5.81
C ILE A 7 -7.68 -3.98 -4.50
N PHE A 8 -6.43 -3.52 -4.56
CA PHE A 8 -5.67 -3.15 -3.37
C PHE A 8 -6.27 -1.95 -2.64
N ALA A 9 -6.72 -0.92 -3.36
CA ALA A 9 -7.41 0.21 -2.77
C ALA A 9 -8.70 -0.22 -2.04
N THR A 10 -9.45 -1.16 -2.60
CA THR A 10 -10.66 -1.71 -1.97
C THR A 10 -10.33 -2.51 -0.71
N ILE A 11 -9.25 -3.30 -0.72
CA ILE A 11 -8.78 -4.06 0.44
C ILE A 11 -8.33 -3.10 1.56
N VAL A 12 -7.56 -2.07 1.24
CA VAL A 12 -7.10 -1.05 2.20
C VAL A 12 -8.30 -0.29 2.78
N LEU A 13 -9.30 0.05 1.97
CA LEU A 13 -10.52 0.71 2.43
C LEU A 13 -11.31 -0.20 3.40
N ALA A 14 -11.46 -1.48 3.08
CA ALA A 14 -12.15 -2.44 3.94
C ALA A 14 -11.43 -2.62 5.28
N PHE A 15 -10.09 -2.71 5.28
CA PHE A 15 -9.32 -2.75 6.51
C PHE A 15 -9.41 -1.44 7.31
N SER A 16 -9.43 -0.28 6.65
CA SER A 16 -9.62 1.01 7.31
C SER A 16 -10.97 1.07 8.02
N ALA A 17 -12.04 0.66 7.33
CA ALA A 17 -13.38 0.60 7.90
C ALA A 17 -13.44 -0.39 9.07
N TYR A 18 -12.85 -1.57 8.92
CA TYR A 18 -12.78 -2.57 9.99
C TYR A 18 -12.07 -2.03 11.23
N GLY A 19 -10.88 -1.42 11.07
CA GLY A 19 -10.12 -0.86 12.19
C GLY A 19 -10.83 0.29 12.91
N LEU A 20 -11.56 1.13 12.17
CA LEU A 20 -12.38 2.19 12.74
C LEU A 20 -13.59 1.64 13.51
N LEU A 21 -14.28 0.63 12.96
CA LEU A 21 -15.46 0.04 13.57
C LEU A 21 -15.14 -0.80 14.81
N THR A 22 -14.01 -1.52 14.82
CA THR A 22 -13.62 -2.38 15.94
C THR A 22 -12.72 -1.70 16.96
N GLY A 23 -12.30 -0.45 16.71
CA GLY A 23 -11.32 0.26 17.52
C GLY A 23 -9.93 -0.39 17.52
N ASN A 24 -9.68 -1.39 16.66
CA ASN A 24 -8.41 -2.11 16.57
C ASN A 24 -7.48 -1.50 15.51
N THR A 25 -7.43 -0.17 15.46
CA THR A 25 -6.68 0.56 14.44
C THR A 25 -5.21 0.17 14.46
N ALA A 26 -4.61 0.00 15.64
CA ALA A 26 -3.21 -0.39 15.80
C ALA A 26 -2.92 -1.78 15.22
N GLY A 27 -3.78 -2.78 15.46
CA GLY A 27 -3.56 -4.13 14.95
C GLY A 27 -3.76 -4.28 13.45
N ILE A 28 -4.56 -3.41 12.82
CA ILE A 28 -4.88 -3.47 11.38
C ILE A 28 -3.98 -2.59 10.53
N LEU A 29 -3.43 -1.51 11.11
CA LEU A 29 -2.52 -0.58 10.45
C LEU A 29 -1.37 -1.28 9.69
N PRO A 30 -0.62 -2.24 10.27
CA PRO A 30 0.48 -2.88 9.54
C PRO A 30 0.00 -3.65 8.29
N PHE A 31 -1.18 -4.29 8.35
CA PHE A 31 -1.76 -4.98 7.19
C PHE A 31 -2.23 -4.01 6.10
N MET A 32 -2.79 -2.86 6.49
CA MET A 32 -3.13 -1.80 5.54
C MET A 32 -1.90 -1.26 4.83
N LEU A 33 -0.82 -1.01 5.58
CA LEU A 33 0.45 -0.51 5.04
C LEU A 33 1.07 -1.54 4.09
N LEU A 34 1.04 -2.83 4.41
CA LEU A 34 1.47 -3.89 3.48
C LEU A 34 0.66 -3.91 2.18
N GLY A 35 -0.67 -3.75 2.27
CA GLY A 35 -1.53 -3.63 1.08
C GLY A 35 -1.14 -2.45 0.19
N LEU A 36 -0.78 -1.31 0.79
CA LEU A 36 -0.28 -0.14 0.08
C LEU A 36 1.09 -0.38 -0.57
N VAL A 37 2.03 -1.07 0.11
CA VAL A 37 3.33 -1.42 -0.48
C VAL A 37 3.14 -2.19 -1.78
N ILE A 38 2.30 -3.23 -1.78
CA ILE A 38 2.07 -4.06 -2.97
C ILE A 38 1.45 -3.23 -4.09
N MET A 39 0.54 -2.32 -3.75
CA MET A 39 -0.07 -1.39 -4.72
C MET A 39 0.97 -0.48 -5.38
N PHE A 40 1.86 0.13 -4.59
CA PHE A 40 2.88 1.04 -5.09
C PHE A 40 3.97 0.31 -5.87
N VAL A 41 4.35 -0.91 -5.47
CA VAL A 41 5.26 -1.75 -6.27
C VAL A 41 4.63 -2.09 -7.63
N ALA A 42 3.37 -2.51 -7.65
CA ALA A 42 2.66 -2.80 -8.90
C ALA A 42 2.56 -1.56 -9.79
N ALA A 43 2.22 -0.40 -9.23
CA ALA A 43 2.20 0.88 -9.95
C ALA A 43 3.58 1.25 -10.50
N GLY A 44 4.63 1.13 -9.68
CA GLY A 44 6.02 1.36 -10.08
C GLY A 44 6.44 0.50 -11.27
N ILE A 45 6.20 -0.82 -11.19
CA ILE A 45 6.50 -1.76 -12.30
C ILE A 45 5.74 -1.36 -13.58
N SER A 46 4.47 -0.93 -13.46
CA SER A 46 3.69 -0.47 -14.61
C SER A 46 4.29 0.75 -15.31
N GLU A 47 4.88 1.65 -14.54
CA GLU A 47 5.35 2.95 -15.03
C GLU A 47 6.80 2.89 -15.50
N PHE A 48 7.61 2.00 -14.91
CA PHE A 48 8.94 1.66 -15.44
C PHE A 48 8.86 1.15 -16.89
N GLY A 49 7.85 0.33 -17.20
CA GLY A 49 7.58 -0.11 -18.59
C GLY A 49 7.27 1.04 -19.56
N LYS A 50 6.89 2.22 -19.05
CA LYS A 50 6.58 3.42 -19.83
C LYS A 50 7.67 4.50 -19.76
N ARG A 51 8.83 4.19 -19.15
CA ARG A 51 9.96 5.11 -18.91
C ARG A 51 9.55 6.42 -18.20
N LYS A 52 8.56 6.37 -17.30
CA LYS A 52 8.14 7.52 -16.51
C LYS A 52 8.90 7.60 -15.19
N VAL A 53 9.31 8.81 -14.81
CA VAL A 53 9.95 9.09 -13.51
C VAL A 53 9.03 8.70 -12.34
N ASP A 54 7.72 8.77 -12.57
CA ASP A 54 6.66 8.33 -11.65
C ASP A 54 6.88 6.90 -11.13
N GLY A 55 7.47 6.02 -11.95
CA GLY A 55 7.76 4.64 -11.56
C GLY A 55 8.80 4.54 -10.44
N LEU A 56 9.83 5.39 -10.46
CA LEU A 56 10.84 5.47 -9.40
C LEU A 56 10.24 6.05 -8.13
N ILE A 57 9.40 7.08 -8.26
CA ILE A 57 8.70 7.71 -7.12
C ILE A 57 7.83 6.67 -6.41
N ASN A 58 7.08 5.87 -7.17
CA ASN A 58 6.26 4.78 -6.64
C ASN A 58 7.08 3.70 -5.91
N PHE A 59 8.28 3.36 -6.39
CA PHE A 59 9.18 2.44 -5.68
C PHE A 59 9.74 3.04 -4.38
N VAL A 60 10.10 4.32 -4.37
CA VAL A 60 10.56 5.01 -3.15
C VAL A 60 9.44 5.06 -2.12
N LEU A 61 8.21 5.40 -2.53
CA LEU A 61 7.02 5.35 -1.68
C LEU A 61 6.79 3.96 -1.10
N ALA A 62 6.87 2.92 -1.93
CA ALA A 62 6.73 1.54 -1.46
C ALA A 62 7.77 1.19 -0.38
N ALA A 63 9.03 1.58 -0.58
CA ALA A 63 10.09 1.34 0.40
C ALA A 63 9.84 2.08 1.73
N SER A 64 9.44 3.35 1.67
CA SER A 64 9.11 4.13 2.88
C SER A 64 7.92 3.55 3.65
N ILE A 65 6.86 3.14 2.94
CA ILE A 65 5.66 2.55 3.55
C ILE A 65 5.99 1.18 4.14
N LEU A 66 6.90 0.40 3.54
CA LEU A 66 7.33 -0.88 4.07
C LEU A 66 8.04 -0.74 5.42
N ILE A 67 8.90 0.26 5.57
CA ILE A 67 9.55 0.57 6.85
C ILE A 67 8.50 0.93 7.91
N ALA A 68 7.53 1.78 7.55
CA ALA A 68 6.42 2.12 8.44
C ALA A 68 5.58 0.90 8.82
N ALA A 69 5.34 -0.03 7.88
CA ALA A 69 4.60 -1.27 8.14
C ALA A 69 5.32 -2.16 9.15
N ILE A 70 6.64 -2.32 9.01
CA ILE A 70 7.47 -3.10 9.93
C ILE A 70 7.44 -2.49 11.34
N TYR A 71 7.56 -1.16 11.43
CA TYR A 71 7.47 -0.47 12.72
C TYR A 71 6.08 -0.61 13.36
N ALA A 72 5.02 -0.59 12.55
CA ALA A 72 3.65 -0.78 13.03
C ALA A 72 3.32 -2.21 13.51
N PHE A 73 4.19 -3.19 13.24
CA PHE A 73 4.07 -4.54 13.82
C PHE A 73 4.71 -4.65 15.22
N GLN A 74 5.46 -3.64 15.66
CA GLN A 74 6.11 -3.59 16.98
C GLN A 74 5.17 -2.98 18.03
#